data_AF-A0A6I9Y2N6-F1
#
_entry.id   AF-A0A6I9Y2N6-F1
#
_cell.length_a   1.000
_cell.length_b   1.000
_cell.length_c   1.000
_cell.angle_alpha   90.00
_cell.angle_beta   90.00
_cell.angle_gamma   90.00
#
_symmetry.space_group_name_H-M   'P 1'
#
loop_
_entity.id
_entity.type
_entity.pdbx_description
1 polymer ?
#
loop_
_entity_poly.entity_id
_entity_poly.type
_entity_poly.pdbx_seq_one_letter_code
_entity_poly.pdbx_strand_id
1 'polypeptide(L)'
;MKPGRLPWLLGCFLIAAAAVGSKVVPRMTFQRGDPGREIGAFSQEGILNYDTFLLSADGETLYVGGRDAILALNITSSPISLKGKIPWSPSPSKRRECVFKKKSNETECFNFIRILVQLNETHLYTCGTCAFSPTCAFIDVENFTLVTDAKGEPLLQEGKGLCPFDPRHQNTALIVGGELYTGTMNNFQGNEPVISRTLGSRTILKTDSFLSWLHDDAAFVASFNVPGPPGEEK
;
A
#
# COMPACT_ATOMS: atom_id res chain seq x y z
N MET A 1 -26.64 15.54 84.10
CA MET A 1 -27.64 14.45 84.02
C MET A 1 -27.35 13.62 82.76
N LYS A 2 -27.13 12.31 82.93
CA LYS A 2 -27.17 11.24 81.89
C LYS A 2 -28.60 11.12 81.30
N PRO A 3 -28.91 10.22 80.34
CA PRO A 3 -28.22 9.72 79.13
C PRO A 3 -29.18 9.52 77.92
N GLY A 4 -28.68 9.05 76.77
CA GLY A 4 -29.45 8.30 75.76
C GLY A 4 -28.71 8.24 74.41
N ARG A 5 -27.91 7.20 74.08
CA ARG A 5 -28.25 5.87 73.47
C ARG A 5 -29.18 6.05 72.24
N LEU A 6 -28.94 5.51 71.04
CA LEU A 6 -28.01 4.51 70.49
C LEU A 6 -28.08 4.67 68.92
N PRO A 7 -27.53 3.78 68.07
CA PRO A 7 -26.54 4.10 67.04
C PRO A 7 -27.10 4.05 65.61
N TRP A 8 -26.54 4.81 64.66
CA TRP A 8 -26.64 4.46 63.24
C TRP A 8 -25.26 4.15 62.69
N LEU A 9 -24.98 2.84 62.71
CA LEU A 9 -24.05 2.18 61.81
C LEU A 9 -24.47 2.52 60.38
N LEU A 10 -23.74 3.42 59.74
CA LEU A 10 -23.71 3.52 58.28
C LEU A 10 -22.24 3.53 57.89
N GLY A 11 -21.73 2.32 57.69
CA GLY A 11 -20.44 2.09 57.08
C GLY A 11 -20.47 2.63 55.66
N CYS A 12 -19.85 3.78 55.46
CA CYS A 12 -19.36 4.16 54.14
C CYS A 12 -18.01 3.48 53.95
N PHE A 13 -18.04 2.20 53.60
CA PHE A 13 -16.94 1.60 52.86
C PHE A 13 -16.83 2.35 51.53
N LEU A 14 -15.94 3.33 51.46
CA LEU A 14 -15.40 3.80 50.20
C LEU A 14 -14.56 2.65 49.65
N ILE A 15 -15.21 1.69 49.00
CA ILE A 15 -14.54 0.83 48.04
C ILE A 15 -14.20 1.77 46.90
N ALA A 16 -12.99 2.33 46.95
CA ALA A 16 -12.31 2.72 45.73
C ALA A 16 -12.19 1.44 44.91
N ALA A 17 -13.18 1.18 44.05
CA ALA A 17 -13.04 0.26 42.96
C ALA A 17 -11.97 0.89 42.06
N ALA A 18 -10.71 0.68 42.42
CA ALA A 18 -9.64 0.69 41.45
C ALA A 18 -10.09 -0.33 40.42
N ALA A 19 -10.67 0.17 39.32
CA ALA A 19 -10.88 -0.64 38.14
C ALA A 19 -9.49 -1.13 37.77
N VAL A 20 -9.16 -2.34 38.22
CA VAL A 20 -8.05 -3.13 37.69
C VAL A 20 -8.54 -3.55 36.31
N GLY A 21 -8.59 -2.57 35.40
CA GLY A 21 -8.50 -2.83 33.99
C GLY A 21 -7.14 -3.48 33.84
N SER A 22 -7.12 -4.80 33.73
CA SER A 22 -5.93 -5.58 33.44
C SER A 22 -5.29 -4.96 32.20
N LYS A 23 -4.29 -4.08 32.42
CA LYS A 23 -3.46 -3.55 31.36
C LYS A 23 -2.84 -4.78 30.71
N VAL A 24 -3.31 -5.11 29.51
CA VAL A 24 -2.77 -6.21 28.73
C VAL A 24 -1.37 -5.77 28.30
N VAL A 25 -0.38 -6.06 29.14
CA VAL A 25 1.03 -5.79 28.84
C VAL A 25 1.54 -6.98 28.00
N PRO A 26 2.30 -6.73 26.92
CA PRO A 26 2.93 -7.81 26.17
C PRO A 26 3.70 -8.75 27.09
N ARG A 27 3.52 -10.07 26.93
CA ARG A 27 4.24 -11.08 27.73
C ARG A 27 5.76 -10.95 27.58
N MET A 28 6.21 -10.54 26.38
CA MET A 28 7.61 -10.27 26.09
C MET A 28 7.70 -8.97 25.30
N THR A 29 8.72 -8.16 25.61
CA THR A 29 9.06 -6.95 24.86
C THR A 29 10.55 -7.00 24.58
N PHE A 30 10.90 -7.02 23.30
CA PHE A 30 12.29 -6.93 22.86
C PHE A 30 12.55 -5.50 22.42
N GLN A 31 13.69 -4.95 22.84
CA GLN A 31 14.12 -3.64 22.36
C GLN A 31 14.72 -3.79 20.97
N ARG A 32 14.72 -2.70 20.19
CA ARG A 32 15.42 -2.69 18.90
C ARG A 32 16.91 -2.94 19.14
N GLY A 33 17.46 -3.96 18.48
CA GLY A 33 18.86 -4.36 18.66
C GLY A 33 19.09 -5.36 19.80
N ASP A 34 18.03 -5.98 20.33
CA ASP A 34 18.17 -7.08 21.29
C ASP A 34 18.97 -8.24 20.66
N PRO A 35 20.10 -8.66 21.25
CA PRO A 35 20.94 -9.73 20.69
C PRO A 35 20.25 -11.10 20.69
N GLY A 36 19.22 -11.30 21.52
CA GLY A 36 18.41 -12.52 21.51
C GLY A 36 17.41 -12.58 20.37
N ARG A 37 17.27 -11.49 19.59
CA ARG A 37 16.34 -11.41 18.46
C ARG A 37 16.86 -10.48 17.37
N GLU A 38 17.79 -10.99 16.57
CA GLU A 38 18.26 -10.28 15.38
C GLU A 38 17.12 -10.07 14.37
N ILE A 39 16.99 -8.84 13.88
CA ILE A 39 15.99 -8.44 12.87
C ILE A 39 16.76 -8.03 11.62
N GLY A 40 16.52 -8.74 10.51
CA GLY A 40 17.04 -8.35 9.20
C GLY A 40 16.52 -6.95 8.84
N ALA A 41 17.43 -6.05 8.47
CA ALA A 41 17.10 -4.68 8.08
C ALA A 41 17.71 -4.36 6.72
N PHE A 42 16.99 -3.58 5.94
CA PHE A 42 17.46 -3.03 4.67
C PHE A 42 17.16 -1.54 4.62
N SER A 43 18.10 -0.76 4.09
CA SER A 43 17.92 0.65 3.79
C SER A 43 18.86 1.03 2.65
N GLN A 44 18.36 1.82 1.70
CA GLN A 44 19.14 2.36 0.59
C GLN A 44 19.16 3.88 0.67
N GLU A 45 20.35 4.48 0.57
CA GLU A 45 20.49 5.94 0.53
C GLU A 45 19.68 6.54 -0.63
N GLY A 46 18.96 7.63 -0.34
CA GLY A 46 18.13 8.35 -1.32
C GLY A 46 16.74 7.75 -1.56
N ILE A 47 16.42 6.58 -1.00
CA ILE A 47 15.11 5.94 -1.13
C ILE A 47 14.36 5.98 0.20
N LEU A 48 13.14 6.48 0.15
CA LEU A 48 12.21 6.61 1.28
C LEU A 48 10.88 5.92 0.95
N ASN A 49 9.95 5.85 1.90
CA ASN A 49 8.56 5.40 1.68
C ASN A 49 8.43 3.99 1.10
N TYR A 50 9.05 3.01 1.77
CA TYR A 50 8.92 1.59 1.45
C TYR A 50 7.52 1.10 1.87
N ASP A 51 6.50 1.39 1.06
CA ASP A 51 5.08 1.25 1.45
C ASP A 51 4.33 0.18 0.62
N THR A 52 4.93 -0.31 -0.47
CA THR A 52 4.32 -1.33 -1.34
C THR A 52 5.20 -2.57 -1.39
N PHE A 53 4.63 -3.74 -1.14
CA PHE A 53 5.38 -5.00 -1.02
C PHE A 53 4.73 -6.10 -1.84
N LEU A 54 5.54 -6.87 -2.54
CA LEU A 54 5.14 -8.09 -3.24
C LEU A 54 6.19 -9.17 -3.01
N LEU A 55 5.79 -10.27 -2.38
CA LEU A 55 6.64 -11.45 -2.26
C LEU A 55 6.55 -12.27 -3.56
N SER A 56 7.70 -12.63 -4.12
CA SER A 56 7.80 -13.56 -5.24
C SER A 56 7.23 -14.94 -4.91
N ALA A 57 6.82 -15.69 -5.94
CA ALA A 57 6.20 -17.00 -5.77
C ALA A 57 7.11 -18.05 -5.11
N ASP A 58 8.43 -17.95 -5.30
CA ASP A 58 9.43 -18.81 -4.65
C ASP A 58 9.71 -18.42 -3.18
N GLY A 59 9.23 -17.26 -2.73
CA GLY A 59 9.46 -16.74 -1.39
C GLY A 59 10.87 -16.21 -1.14
N GLU A 60 11.73 -16.11 -2.16
CA GLU A 60 13.13 -15.73 -2.01
C GLU A 60 13.37 -14.23 -2.24
N THR A 61 12.52 -13.62 -3.08
CA THR A 61 12.65 -12.21 -3.46
C THR A 61 11.47 -11.40 -2.95
N LEU A 62 11.76 -10.31 -2.23
CA LEU A 62 10.78 -9.31 -1.87
C LEU A 62 10.91 -8.11 -2.81
N TYR A 63 9.90 -7.87 -3.64
CA TYR A 63 9.81 -6.65 -4.41
C TYR A 63 9.21 -5.54 -3.56
N VAL A 64 9.85 -4.37 -3.58
CA VAL A 64 9.49 -3.22 -2.74
C VAL A 64 9.33 -1.97 -3.59
N GLY A 65 8.14 -1.38 -3.58
CA GLY A 65 7.87 -0.07 -4.13
C GLY A 65 8.19 1.04 -3.12
N GLY A 66 9.08 1.95 -3.51
CA GLY A 66 9.51 3.10 -2.71
C GLY A 66 9.12 4.44 -3.34
N ARG A 67 9.70 5.52 -2.81
CA ARG A 67 9.72 6.82 -3.50
C ARG A 67 10.75 6.78 -4.63
N ASP A 68 10.29 7.05 -5.84
CA ASP A 68 11.06 7.13 -7.09
C ASP A 68 11.80 5.85 -7.50
N ALA A 69 11.51 4.71 -6.89
CA ALA A 69 12.23 3.47 -7.17
C ALA A 69 11.41 2.21 -6.85
N ILE A 70 11.75 1.13 -7.55
CA ILE A 70 11.30 -0.24 -7.25
C ILE A 70 12.55 -1.06 -6.97
N LEU A 71 12.52 -1.89 -5.93
CA LEU A 71 13.64 -2.70 -5.47
C LEU A 71 13.28 -4.18 -5.52
N ALA A 72 14.25 -5.02 -5.84
CA ALA A 72 14.21 -6.46 -5.62
C ALA A 72 15.21 -6.79 -4.52
N LEU A 73 14.74 -7.33 -3.40
CA LEU A 73 15.56 -7.69 -2.24
C LEU A 73 15.64 -9.21 -2.10
N ASN A 74 16.84 -9.73 -1.86
CA ASN A 74 17.03 -11.10 -1.39
C ASN A 74 16.74 -11.15 0.11
N ILE A 75 15.74 -11.95 0.50
CA ILE A 75 15.34 -12.11 1.90
C ILE A 75 15.71 -13.47 2.49
N THR A 76 16.40 -14.35 1.74
CA THR A 76 16.85 -15.66 2.24
C THR A 76 18.15 -15.54 3.04
N SER A 77 18.93 -14.48 2.81
CA SER A 77 20.15 -14.17 3.56
C SER A 77 19.91 -13.15 4.66
N SER A 78 20.66 -13.27 5.76
CA SER A 78 20.83 -12.19 6.75
C SER A 78 22.28 -11.70 6.66
N PRO A 79 22.54 -10.42 6.34
CA PRO A 79 21.57 -9.35 6.13
C PRO A 79 20.79 -9.47 4.80
N ILE A 80 19.64 -8.80 4.75
CA ILE A 80 18.86 -8.61 3.51
C ILE A 80 19.73 -7.85 2.52
N SER A 81 19.79 -8.32 1.27
CA SER A 81 20.65 -7.75 0.23
C SER A 81 19.86 -7.30 -1.00
N LEU A 82 20.38 -6.30 -1.71
CA LEU A 82 19.77 -5.77 -2.93
C LEU A 82 20.12 -6.66 -4.13
N LYS A 83 19.11 -7.24 -4.80
CA LYS A 83 19.28 -7.95 -6.09
C LYS A 83 19.23 -6.98 -7.28
N GLY A 84 18.31 -6.00 -7.24
CA GLY A 84 18.09 -5.10 -8.36
C GLY A 84 17.32 -3.84 -7.96
N LYS A 85 17.45 -2.78 -8.77
CA LYS A 85 16.79 -1.49 -8.57
C LYS A 85 16.38 -0.89 -9.91
N ILE A 86 15.12 -0.45 -9.98
CA ILE A 86 14.56 0.34 -11.08
C ILE A 86 14.33 1.77 -10.57
N PRO A 87 15.17 2.74 -10.94
CA PRO A 87 14.86 4.15 -10.74
C PRO A 87 13.67 4.55 -11.62
N TRP A 88 12.65 5.16 -11.04
CA TRP A 88 11.44 5.54 -11.75
C TRP A 88 10.87 6.87 -11.24
N SER A 89 11.68 7.92 -11.32
CA SER A 89 11.28 9.29 -10.96
C SER A 89 10.39 9.94 -12.03
N PRO A 90 9.53 10.91 -11.67
CA PRO A 90 8.82 11.74 -12.64
C PRO A 90 9.79 12.55 -13.51
N SER A 91 9.41 12.79 -14.76
CA SER A 91 10.19 13.69 -15.63
C SER A 91 10.21 15.12 -15.09
N PRO A 92 11.23 15.94 -15.45
CA PRO A 92 11.28 17.35 -15.04
C PRO A 92 10.07 18.18 -15.49
N SER A 93 9.40 17.80 -16.59
CA SER A 93 8.16 18.44 -17.02
C SER A 93 6.99 18.11 -16.09
N LYS A 94 6.75 16.82 -15.80
CA LYS A 94 5.71 16.39 -14.86
C LYS A 94 5.90 16.99 -13.47
N ARG A 95 7.13 17.02 -12.98
CA ARG A 95 7.44 17.64 -11.68
C ARG A 95 7.13 19.13 -11.64
N ARG A 96 7.46 19.88 -12.70
CA ARG A 96 7.09 21.30 -12.82
C ARG A 96 5.58 21.52 -12.88
N GLU A 97 4.86 20.66 -13.61
CA GLU A 97 3.39 20.71 -13.69
C GLU A 97 2.75 20.45 -12.32
N CYS A 98 3.25 19.45 -11.57
CA CYS A 98 2.78 19.16 -10.22
C CYS A 98 2.93 20.37 -9.28
N VAL A 99 4.10 21.03 -9.30
CA VAL A 99 4.34 22.25 -8.53
C VAL A 99 3.45 23.41 -8.99
N PHE A 100 3.23 23.54 -10.30
CA PHE A 100 2.30 24.53 -10.84
C PHE A 100 0.86 24.31 -10.34
N LYS A 101 0.46 23.05 -10.14
CA LYS A 101 -0.80 22.66 -9.47
C LYS A 101 -0.77 22.80 -7.94
N LYS A 102 0.19 23.57 -7.40
CA LYS A 102 0.36 23.92 -5.98
C LYS A 102 0.61 22.72 -5.05
N LYS A 103 1.19 21.63 -5.57
CA LYS A 103 1.64 20.50 -4.76
C LYS A 103 3.09 20.70 -4.31
N SER A 104 3.46 20.14 -3.16
CA SER A 104 4.81 20.31 -2.58
C SER A 104 5.87 19.61 -3.42
N ASN A 105 6.93 20.35 -3.74
CA ASN A 105 8.08 19.83 -4.47
C ASN A 105 8.97 18.91 -3.60
N GLU A 106 8.86 19.02 -2.28
CA GLU A 106 9.68 18.36 -1.27
C GLU A 106 9.03 17.08 -0.72
N THR A 107 7.70 16.94 -0.87
CA THR A 107 6.95 15.81 -0.29
C THR A 107 5.96 15.15 -1.24
N GLU A 108 5.43 15.84 -2.26
CA GLU A 108 4.29 15.36 -3.04
C GLU A 108 4.65 15.07 -4.51
N CYS A 109 5.52 15.88 -5.12
CA CYS A 109 5.87 15.79 -6.55
C CYS A 109 6.96 14.75 -6.88
N PHE A 110 6.81 13.54 -6.34
CA PHE A 110 7.63 12.36 -6.63
C PHE A 110 6.76 11.23 -7.20
N ASN A 111 7.40 10.15 -7.63
CA ASN A 111 6.67 8.93 -7.96
C ASN A 111 6.62 8.01 -6.75
N PHE A 112 5.47 7.89 -6.10
CA PHE A 112 5.28 6.91 -5.03
C PHE A 112 4.69 5.66 -5.65
N ILE A 113 5.39 4.52 -5.53
CA ILE A 113 4.88 3.25 -6.06
C ILE A 113 3.73 2.78 -5.17
N ARG A 114 2.57 2.53 -5.78
CA ARG A 114 1.32 2.22 -5.08
C ARG A 114 0.75 0.86 -5.44
N ILE A 115 1.07 0.36 -6.63
CA ILE A 115 0.67 -0.97 -7.11
C ILE A 115 1.94 -1.72 -7.50
N LEU A 116 2.07 -2.94 -7.02
CA LEU A 116 3.09 -3.89 -7.44
C LEU A 116 2.49 -5.28 -7.31
N VAL A 117 2.12 -5.89 -8.44
CA VAL A 117 1.41 -7.16 -8.49
C VAL A 117 2.04 -8.10 -9.52
N GLN A 118 2.01 -9.40 -9.25
CA GLN A 118 2.44 -10.40 -10.21
C GLN A 118 1.40 -10.47 -11.35
N LEU A 119 1.83 -10.24 -12.59
CA LEU A 119 0.94 -10.34 -13.75
C LEU A 119 0.91 -11.76 -14.31
N ASN A 120 2.08 -12.34 -14.49
CA ASN A 120 2.32 -13.70 -14.98
C ASN A 120 3.70 -14.16 -14.48
N GLU A 121 4.21 -15.31 -14.92
CA GLU A 121 5.50 -15.84 -14.45
C GLU A 121 6.71 -14.94 -14.76
N THR A 122 6.67 -14.17 -15.84
CA THR A 122 7.82 -13.39 -16.34
C THR A 122 7.72 -11.89 -16.08
N HIS A 123 6.52 -11.39 -15.75
CA HIS A 123 6.26 -9.97 -15.63
C HIS A 123 5.52 -9.59 -14.34
N LEU A 124 5.90 -8.43 -13.80
CA LEU A 124 5.12 -7.70 -12.81
C LEU A 124 4.36 -6.55 -13.48
N TYR A 125 3.27 -6.13 -12.85
CA TYR A 125 2.59 -4.88 -13.17
C TYR A 125 2.77 -3.88 -12.04
N THR A 126 3.12 -2.64 -12.38
CA THR A 126 3.39 -1.59 -11.39
C THR A 126 2.72 -0.28 -11.77
N CYS A 127 2.28 0.48 -10.77
CA CYS A 127 1.82 1.84 -10.94
C CYS A 127 2.31 2.73 -9.80
N GLY A 128 2.55 4.00 -10.11
CA GLY A 128 2.85 5.00 -9.10
C GLY A 128 2.23 6.36 -9.40
N THR A 129 2.20 7.23 -8.39
CA THR A 129 1.55 8.55 -8.43
C THR A 129 2.17 9.50 -9.45
N CYS A 130 3.44 9.29 -9.78
CA CYS A 130 4.26 10.03 -10.75
C CYS A 130 3.98 11.55 -10.77
N ALA A 131 4.14 12.19 -9.61
CA ALA A 131 3.88 13.61 -9.39
C ALA A 131 2.45 14.05 -9.78
N PHE A 132 1.43 13.42 -9.19
CA PHE A 132 0.02 13.66 -9.51
C PHE A 132 -0.32 13.45 -11.00
N SER A 133 0.37 12.50 -11.64
CA SER A 133 0.11 12.04 -13.00
C SER A 133 0.27 10.51 -13.03
N PRO A 134 -0.67 9.77 -12.41
CA PRO A 134 -0.55 8.32 -12.20
C PRO A 134 -0.13 7.61 -13.48
N THR A 135 0.91 6.79 -13.39
CA THR A 135 1.53 6.11 -14.52
C THR A 135 1.79 4.66 -14.16
N CYS A 136 1.52 3.75 -15.09
CA CYS A 136 1.74 2.32 -14.94
C CYS A 136 2.76 1.80 -15.96
N ALA A 137 3.36 0.65 -15.66
CA ALA A 137 4.31 -0.03 -16.52
C ALA A 137 4.36 -1.53 -16.22
N PHE A 138 4.93 -2.29 -17.14
CA PHE A 138 5.31 -3.68 -16.93
C PHE A 138 6.78 -3.76 -16.53
N ILE A 139 7.12 -4.71 -15.66
CA ILE A 139 8.50 -5.02 -15.27
C ILE A 139 8.84 -6.42 -15.76
N ASP A 140 9.93 -6.55 -16.50
CA ASP A 140 10.53 -7.85 -16.81
C ASP A 140 11.24 -8.39 -15.56
N VAL A 141 10.86 -9.58 -15.10
CA VAL A 141 11.37 -10.14 -13.84
C VAL A 141 12.82 -10.60 -13.96
N GLU A 142 13.20 -11.15 -15.12
CA GLU A 142 14.53 -11.71 -15.35
C GLU A 142 15.62 -10.63 -15.28
N ASN A 143 15.43 -9.53 -16.03
CA ASN A 143 16.38 -8.42 -16.07
C ASN A 143 16.10 -7.36 -15.00
N PHE A 144 14.93 -7.42 -14.37
CA PHE A 144 14.45 -6.42 -13.42
C PHE A 144 14.51 -4.99 -13.99
N THR A 145 13.89 -4.80 -15.16
CA THR A 145 13.81 -3.53 -15.88
C THR A 145 12.36 -3.23 -16.29
N LEU A 146 12.04 -1.95 -16.53
CA LEU A 146 10.77 -1.61 -17.18
C LEU A 146 10.79 -2.13 -18.61
N VAL A 147 9.70 -2.74 -19.05
CA VAL A 147 9.54 -3.17 -20.44
C VAL A 147 9.59 -1.94 -21.34
N THR A 148 10.38 -2.03 -22.42
CA THR A 148 10.62 -0.94 -23.36
C THR A 148 9.99 -1.21 -24.73
N ASP A 149 9.78 -0.14 -25.50
CA ASP A 149 9.33 -0.20 -26.88
C ASP A 149 10.49 -0.53 -27.84
N ALA A 150 10.20 -0.60 -29.14
CA ALA A 150 11.21 -0.88 -30.17
C ALA A 150 12.33 0.17 -30.26
N LYS A 151 12.17 1.34 -29.62
CA LYS A 151 13.17 2.41 -29.56
C LYS A 151 13.95 2.40 -28.23
N GLY A 152 13.64 1.47 -27.33
CA GLY A 152 14.25 1.36 -26.02
C GLY A 152 13.65 2.29 -24.96
N GLU A 153 12.52 2.93 -25.24
CA GLU A 153 11.84 3.81 -24.28
C GLU A 153 10.83 3.00 -23.43
N PRO A 154 10.70 3.27 -22.12
CA PRO A 154 9.75 2.55 -21.27
C PRO A 154 8.31 2.62 -21.80
N LEU A 155 7.64 1.47 -21.88
CA LEU A 155 6.22 1.38 -22.23
C LEU A 155 5.35 1.82 -21.05
N LEU A 156 5.08 3.13 -21.00
CA LEU A 156 4.26 3.74 -19.96
C LEU A 156 2.78 3.76 -20.36
N GLN A 157 1.91 3.44 -19.40
CA GLN A 157 0.45 3.47 -19.52
C GLN A 157 -0.15 4.54 -18.61
N GLU A 158 -1.29 5.11 -18.99
CA GLU A 158 -2.06 6.01 -18.13
C GLU A 158 -2.59 5.25 -16.91
N GLY A 159 -2.26 5.73 -15.71
CA GLY A 159 -2.67 5.11 -14.45
C GLY A 159 -3.93 5.70 -13.82
N LYS A 160 -4.63 6.62 -14.49
CA LYS A 160 -5.85 7.25 -13.98
C LYS A 160 -6.92 6.18 -13.73
N GLY A 161 -7.49 6.18 -12.52
CA GLY A 161 -8.47 5.16 -12.09
C GLY A 161 -7.85 3.81 -11.72
N LEU A 162 -6.54 3.62 -11.91
CA LEU A 162 -5.80 2.45 -11.43
C LEU A 162 -5.02 2.79 -10.17
N CYS A 163 -4.28 3.89 -10.18
CA CYS A 163 -3.41 4.36 -9.10
C CYS A 163 -3.85 5.77 -8.65
N PRO A 164 -3.75 6.09 -7.35
CA PRO A 164 -4.14 7.41 -6.86
C PRO A 164 -3.19 8.51 -7.36
N PHE A 165 -3.71 9.74 -7.44
CA PHE A 165 -2.93 10.94 -7.73
C PHE A 165 -2.10 11.40 -6.53
N ASP A 166 -2.75 11.47 -5.36
CA ASP A 166 -2.13 11.88 -4.10
C ASP A 166 -1.49 10.69 -3.39
N PRO A 167 -0.22 10.77 -2.95
CA PRO A 167 0.44 9.66 -2.26
C PRO A 167 -0.22 9.28 -0.93
N ARG A 168 -1.03 10.17 -0.34
CA ARG A 168 -1.75 9.89 0.91
C ARG A 168 -3.00 9.05 0.72
N HIS A 169 -3.56 9.00 -0.49
CA HIS A 169 -4.75 8.19 -0.74
C HIS A 169 -4.40 6.71 -0.75
N GLN A 170 -5.24 5.95 -0.05
CA GLN A 170 -5.15 4.50 0.01
C GLN A 170 -5.66 3.91 -1.30
N ASN A 171 -5.15 2.74 -1.64
CA ASN A 171 -5.56 2.00 -2.83
C ASN A 171 -5.41 0.51 -2.56
N THR A 172 -6.07 -0.29 -3.40
CA THR A 172 -5.84 -1.72 -3.45
C THR A 172 -5.80 -2.18 -4.90
N ALA A 173 -5.04 -3.23 -5.18
CA ALA A 173 -4.95 -3.84 -6.49
C ALA A 173 -4.70 -5.35 -6.36
N LEU A 174 -5.31 -6.13 -7.26
CA LEU A 174 -5.01 -7.55 -7.41
C LEU A 174 -5.20 -8.02 -8.86
N ILE A 175 -4.52 -9.09 -9.24
CA ILE A 175 -4.70 -9.75 -10.55
C ILE A 175 -5.51 -11.04 -10.34
N VAL A 176 -6.57 -11.23 -11.13
CA VAL A 176 -7.35 -12.48 -11.17
C VAL A 176 -7.61 -12.85 -12.62
N GLY A 177 -7.20 -14.06 -13.03
CA GLY A 177 -7.43 -14.54 -14.40
C GLY A 177 -6.81 -13.63 -15.47
N GLY A 178 -5.69 -12.98 -15.17
CA GLY A 178 -5.03 -12.02 -16.06
C GLY A 178 -5.68 -10.62 -16.12
N GLU A 179 -6.74 -10.37 -15.35
CA GLU A 179 -7.40 -9.07 -15.28
C GLU A 179 -6.97 -8.33 -13.99
N LEU A 180 -6.74 -7.02 -14.10
CA LEU A 180 -6.40 -6.16 -12.96
C LEU A 180 -7.67 -5.59 -12.36
N TYR A 181 -7.83 -5.80 -11.05
CA TYR A 181 -8.86 -5.17 -10.24
C TYR A 181 -8.22 -4.10 -9.37
N THR A 182 -8.76 -2.89 -9.37
CA THR A 182 -8.26 -1.78 -8.55
C THR A 182 -9.39 -1.12 -7.77
N GLY A 183 -9.06 -0.61 -6.58
CA GLY A 183 -9.88 0.34 -5.84
C GLY A 183 -9.04 1.55 -5.47
N THR A 184 -9.40 2.75 -5.96
CA THR A 184 -8.61 3.97 -5.77
C THR A 184 -9.45 5.24 -5.98
N MET A 185 -8.83 6.41 -5.88
CA MET A 185 -9.39 7.70 -6.32
C MET A 185 -9.07 7.97 -7.79
N ASN A 186 -10.10 8.26 -8.58
CA ASN A 186 -10.07 8.44 -10.03
C ASN A 186 -9.62 9.84 -10.48
N ASN A 187 -9.66 10.83 -9.60
CA ASN A 187 -9.39 12.22 -9.95
C ASN A 187 -8.30 12.85 -9.08
N PHE A 188 -7.88 14.05 -9.46
CA PHE A 188 -6.83 14.81 -8.79
C PHE A 188 -7.27 15.29 -7.39
N GLN A 189 -8.56 15.58 -7.23
CA GLN A 189 -9.16 16.11 -5.99
C GLN A 189 -9.26 15.05 -4.89
N GLY A 190 -9.33 13.75 -5.25
CA GLY A 190 -9.42 12.69 -4.27
C GLY A 190 -10.82 12.42 -3.75
N ASN A 191 -11.85 12.74 -4.53
CA ASN A 191 -13.26 12.62 -4.12
C ASN A 191 -14.12 11.83 -5.12
N GLU A 192 -13.48 11.16 -6.08
CA GLU A 192 -14.14 10.23 -7.01
C GLU A 192 -13.58 8.82 -6.78
N PRO A 193 -14.09 8.08 -5.79
CA PRO A 193 -13.70 6.68 -5.60
C PRO A 193 -14.16 5.83 -6.80
N VAL A 194 -13.33 4.87 -7.18
CA VAL A 194 -13.63 3.96 -8.27
C VAL A 194 -13.13 2.56 -7.93
N ILE A 195 -13.96 1.56 -8.22
CA ILE A 195 -13.54 0.16 -8.35
C ILE A 195 -13.57 -0.17 -9.83
N SER A 196 -12.47 -0.71 -10.37
CA SER A 196 -12.35 -0.99 -11.80
C SER A 196 -11.76 -2.37 -12.10
N ARG A 197 -12.04 -2.90 -13.29
CA ARG A 197 -11.46 -4.10 -13.88
C ARG A 197 -10.89 -3.79 -15.27
N THR A 198 -9.59 -4.00 -15.46
CA THR A 198 -8.83 -3.68 -16.69
C THR A 198 -7.83 -4.78 -17.07
N LEU A 199 -6.94 -4.52 -18.05
CA LEU A 199 -5.88 -5.39 -18.60
C LEU A 199 -6.32 -6.73 -19.22
N GLY A 200 -7.58 -7.14 -19.07
CA GLY A 200 -8.15 -8.30 -19.73
C GLY A 200 -8.54 -8.07 -21.20
N SER A 201 -8.89 -9.16 -21.88
CA SER A 201 -9.51 -9.11 -23.21
C SER A 201 -10.98 -8.69 -23.18
N ARG A 202 -11.60 -8.71 -21.99
CA ARG A 202 -12.99 -8.34 -21.76
C ARG A 202 -13.14 -6.82 -21.70
N THR A 203 -14.38 -6.36 -21.84
CA THR A 203 -14.72 -4.95 -21.64
C THR A 203 -14.28 -4.47 -20.26
N ILE A 204 -13.62 -3.31 -20.23
CA ILE A 204 -13.26 -2.59 -19.02
C ILE A 204 -14.54 -2.27 -18.23
N LEU A 205 -14.54 -2.59 -16.95
CA LEU A 205 -15.62 -2.25 -16.04
C LEU A 205 -15.13 -1.24 -15.01
N LYS A 206 -16.01 -0.34 -14.61
CA LYS A 206 -15.80 0.58 -13.48
C LYS A 206 -17.13 0.88 -12.80
N THR A 207 -17.09 1.17 -11.51
CA THR A 207 -18.27 1.65 -10.78
C THR A 207 -18.76 2.98 -11.37
N ASP A 208 -20.07 3.15 -11.38
CA ASP A 208 -20.71 4.38 -11.86
C ASP A 208 -20.54 5.50 -10.82
N SER A 209 -20.12 6.68 -11.26
CA SER A 209 -19.88 7.85 -10.40
C SER A 209 -21.15 8.66 -10.11
N PHE A 210 -22.19 8.56 -10.93
CA PHE A 210 -23.44 9.30 -10.77
C PHE A 210 -24.39 8.65 -9.77
N LEU A 211 -24.38 7.31 -9.72
CA LEU A 211 -25.27 6.54 -8.84
C LEU A 211 -24.80 6.49 -7.37
N SER A 212 -23.73 7.20 -7.00
CA SER A 212 -23.19 7.28 -5.64
C SER A 212 -23.00 5.91 -4.96
N TRP A 213 -22.54 4.90 -5.71
CA TRP A 213 -22.25 3.56 -5.17
C TRP A 213 -21.24 3.58 -4.02
N LEU A 214 -20.31 4.53 -4.08
CA LEU A 214 -19.24 4.75 -3.11
C LEU A 214 -19.32 6.21 -2.64
N HIS A 215 -19.17 6.42 -1.34
CA HIS A 215 -19.11 7.75 -0.75
C HIS A 215 -17.78 8.43 -1.10
N ASP A 216 -17.77 9.76 -1.26
CA ASP A 216 -16.63 10.51 -1.80
C ASP A 216 -15.35 10.41 -0.95
N ASP A 217 -15.47 10.09 0.33
CA ASP A 217 -14.39 9.86 1.29
C ASP A 217 -13.96 8.39 1.44
N ALA A 218 -14.44 7.49 0.57
CA ALA A 218 -14.15 6.06 0.67
C ALA A 218 -12.64 5.77 0.67
N ALA A 219 -12.18 4.97 1.63
CA ALA A 219 -10.80 4.53 1.75
C ALA A 219 -10.67 3.02 1.46
N PHE A 220 -9.89 2.67 0.44
CA PHE A 220 -9.63 1.28 0.08
C PHE A 220 -8.52 0.68 0.94
N VAL A 221 -8.74 -0.51 1.47
CA VAL A 221 -7.76 -1.17 2.37
C VAL A 221 -7.09 -2.35 1.67
N ALA A 222 -7.88 -3.32 1.21
CA ALA A 222 -7.37 -4.54 0.59
C ALA A 222 -8.44 -5.17 -0.32
N SER A 223 -7.99 -6.07 -1.18
CA SER A 223 -8.82 -6.84 -2.09
C SER A 223 -8.27 -8.26 -2.20
N PHE A 224 -9.16 -9.24 -2.30
CA PHE A 224 -8.81 -10.66 -2.30
C PHE A 224 -9.72 -11.42 -3.25
N ASN A 225 -9.16 -12.42 -3.93
CA ASN A 225 -9.96 -13.40 -4.66
C ASN A 225 -10.41 -14.49 -3.69
N VAL A 226 -11.72 -14.70 -3.57
CA VAL A 226 -12.30 -15.78 -2.76
C VAL A 226 -12.78 -16.86 -3.73
N PRO A 227 -12.10 -18.02 -3.80
CA PRO A 227 -12.52 -19.11 -4.67
C PRO A 227 -13.93 -19.58 -4.33
N GLY A 228 -14.72 -19.88 -5.36
CA GLY A 228 -16.01 -20.55 -5.18
C GLY A 228 -15.86 -21.96 -4.59
N PRO A 229 -16.94 -22.56 -4.07
CA PRO A 229 -16.90 -23.94 -3.63
C PRO A 229 -16.50 -24.88 -4.78
N PRO A 230 -15.73 -25.95 -4.50
CA PRO A 230 -15.31 -26.89 -5.53
C PRO A 230 -16.53 -27.52 -6.23
N GLY A 231 -16.60 -27.38 -7.56
CA GLY A 231 -17.69 -27.93 -8.39
C GLY A 231 -18.56 -26.90 -9.13
N GLU A 232 -18.41 -25.60 -8.84
CA GLU A 232 -19.05 -24.51 -9.60
C GLU A 232 -18.03 -23.72 -10.43
N GLU A 233 -17.26 -24.40 -11.29
CA GLU A 233 -16.62 -23.72 -12.42
C GLU A 233 -17.68 -23.55 -13.52
N LYS A 234 -18.12 -22.30 -13.74
CA LYS A 234 -18.89 -21.91 -14.93
C LYS A 234 -17.95 -21.46 -16.03
#